data_AF-A0A957KKC4-F1
#
_entry.id   AF-A0A957KKC4-F1
#
_cell.length_a   1.000
_cell.length_b   1.000
_cell.length_c   1.000
_cell.angle_alpha   90.00
_cell.angle_beta   90.00
_cell.angle_gamma   90.00
#
_symmetry.space_group_name_H-M   'P 1'
#
loop_
_entity.id
_entity.type
_entity.pdbx_description
1 polymer ?
#
loop_
_entity_poly.entity_id
_entity_poly.type
_entity_poly.pdbx_seq_one_letter_code
_entity_poly.pdbx_strand_id
1 'polypeptide(L)'
;MTTTPLADLKARLREITNIEQALMLLAWDQETYMPPGGNAARGRQMATLGRIAQEKMIDPEMGRLLEKVESEAEALPWESDDAALIRQARRNYDRLTKIPPELTSRLVAHFADSYHAWTKARPNNDFAAVMPYLEKSLDLSREVANCFPGYD
;
A
#
# COMPACT_ATOMS: atom_id res chain seq x y z
N MET A 1 -12.45 -24.29 -18.45
CA MET A 1 -11.08 -24.01 -18.96
C MET A 1 -10.23 -23.66 -17.76
N THR A 2 -9.20 -24.45 -17.46
CA THR A 2 -8.24 -24.12 -16.41
C THR A 2 -7.45 -22.89 -16.84
N THR A 3 -7.58 -21.77 -16.14
CA THR A 3 -6.73 -20.59 -16.35
C THR A 3 -5.27 -20.96 -16.07
N THR A 4 -4.34 -20.34 -16.82
CA THR A 4 -2.90 -20.53 -16.57
C THR A 4 -2.51 -19.81 -15.27
N PRO A 5 -1.46 -20.26 -14.56
CA PRO A 5 -0.99 -19.61 -13.33
C PRO A 5 -0.73 -18.11 -13.52
N LEU A 6 -0.15 -17.72 -14.66
CA LEU A 6 0.08 -16.33 -15.01
C LEU A 6 -1.22 -15.55 -15.21
N ALA A 7 -2.26 -16.16 -15.81
CA ALA A 7 -3.56 -15.52 -15.95
C ALA A 7 -4.22 -15.30 -14.58
N ASP A 8 -4.11 -16.28 -13.68
CA ASP A 8 -4.61 -16.16 -12.31
C ASP A 8 -3.86 -15.06 -11.52
N LEU A 9 -2.54 -14.96 -11.69
CA LEU A 9 -1.74 -13.90 -11.06
C LEU A 9 -2.18 -12.53 -11.56
N LYS A 10 -2.29 -12.37 -12.88
CA LYS A 10 -2.77 -11.12 -13.51
C LYS A 10 -4.18 -10.75 -13.05
N ALA A 11 -5.06 -11.72 -12.83
CA ALA A 11 -6.41 -11.48 -12.32
C ALA A 11 -6.38 -10.96 -10.88
N ARG A 12 -5.61 -11.61 -9.99
CA ARG A 12 -5.44 -11.17 -8.59
C ARG A 12 -4.82 -9.78 -8.49
N LEU A 13 -3.74 -9.54 -9.23
CA LEU A 13 -3.08 -8.23 -9.25
C LEU A 13 -4.02 -7.12 -9.74
N ARG A 14 -4.82 -7.40 -10.78
CA ARG A 14 -5.79 -6.44 -11.30
C ARG A 14 -6.86 -6.08 -10.28
N GLU A 15 -7.35 -7.05 -9.51
CA GLU A 15 -8.30 -6.76 -8.43
C GLU A 15 -7.68 -5.84 -7.37
N ILE A 16 -6.45 -6.12 -6.94
CA ILE A 16 -5.70 -5.28 -5.99
C ILE A 16 -5.52 -3.87 -6.56
N THR A 17 -5.03 -3.74 -7.80
CA THR A 17 -4.84 -2.45 -8.46
C THR A 17 -6.15 -1.67 -8.59
N ASN A 18 -7.29 -2.32 -8.89
CA ASN A 18 -8.58 -1.64 -8.95
C ASN A 18 -8.99 -1.06 -7.58
N ILE A 19 -8.72 -1.78 -6.50
CA ILE A 19 -8.98 -1.30 -5.12
C ILE A 19 -8.06 -0.12 -4.80
N GLU A 20 -6.78 -0.20 -5.15
CA GLU A 20 -5.81 0.89 -4.98
C GLU A 20 -6.19 2.14 -5.79
N GLN A 21 -6.67 1.97 -7.02
CA GLN A 21 -7.16 3.08 -7.84
C GLN A 21 -8.41 3.72 -7.24
N ALA A 22 -9.33 2.93 -6.68
CA ALA A 22 -10.48 3.45 -5.95
C ALA A 22 -10.04 4.24 -4.71
N LEU A 23 -9.03 3.77 -3.98
CA LEU A 23 -8.41 4.52 -2.88
C LEU A 23 -7.83 5.87 -3.33
N MET A 24 -7.12 5.89 -4.46
CA MET A 24 -6.56 7.13 -5.02
C MET A 24 -7.66 8.13 -5.39
N LEU A 25 -8.76 7.67 -5.99
CA LEU A 25 -9.91 8.51 -6.30
C LEU A 25 -10.56 9.09 -5.03
N LEU A 26 -10.73 8.28 -3.99
CA LEU A 26 -11.26 8.72 -2.70
C LEU A 26 -10.36 9.73 -2.00
N ALA A 27 -9.03 9.56 -2.10
CA ALA A 27 -8.06 10.51 -1.58
C ALA A 27 -8.15 11.85 -2.33
N TRP A 28 -8.18 11.82 -3.67
CA TRP A 28 -8.32 13.03 -4.47
C TRP A 28 -9.63 13.78 -4.15
N ASP A 29 -10.75 13.06 -4.05
CA ASP A 29 -12.05 13.67 -3.70
C ASP A 29 -12.02 14.31 -2.30
N GLN A 30 -11.33 13.68 -1.34
CA GLN A 30 -11.18 14.20 0.02
C GLN A 30 -10.56 15.60 0.02
N GLU A 31 -9.62 15.84 -0.90
CA GLU A 31 -8.85 17.08 -0.98
C GLU A 31 -9.45 18.15 -1.88
N THR A 32 -10.48 17.82 -2.64
CA THR A 32 -10.99 18.72 -3.69
C THR A 32 -12.46 19.04 -3.52
N TYR A 33 -13.32 18.01 -3.47
CA TYR A 33 -14.77 18.17 -3.56
C TYR A 33 -15.52 17.74 -2.30
N MET A 34 -14.92 16.91 -1.45
CA MET A 34 -15.60 16.34 -0.29
C MET A 34 -16.04 17.43 0.71
N PRO A 35 -17.31 17.42 1.18
CA PRO A 35 -17.76 18.35 2.21
C PRO A 35 -16.99 18.19 3.53
N PRO A 36 -16.79 19.26 4.33
CA PRO A 36 -16.00 19.21 5.57
C PRO A 36 -16.47 18.17 6.62
N GLY A 37 -17.77 17.84 6.63
CA GLY A 37 -18.33 16.82 7.52
C GLY A 37 -18.03 15.37 7.11
N GLY A 38 -17.43 15.14 5.93
CA GLY A 38 -17.21 13.81 5.37
C GLY A 38 -15.99 13.05 5.91
N ASN A 39 -15.07 13.74 6.61
CA ASN A 39 -13.77 13.21 7.01
C ASN A 39 -13.83 11.84 7.71
N ALA A 40 -14.68 11.69 8.73
CA ALA A 40 -14.78 10.44 9.48
C ALA A 40 -15.31 9.26 8.63
N ALA A 41 -16.26 9.52 7.73
CA ALA A 41 -16.81 8.48 6.85
C ALA A 41 -15.79 8.09 5.77
N ARG A 42 -15.12 9.08 5.16
CA ARG A 42 -14.05 8.87 4.18
C ARG A 42 -12.88 8.07 4.77
N GLY A 43 -12.45 8.41 5.98
CA GLY A 43 -11.41 7.66 6.69
C GLY A 43 -11.76 6.18 6.86
N ARG A 44 -13.01 5.85 7.22
CA ARG A 44 -13.46 4.44 7.32
C ARG A 44 -13.47 3.72 5.98
N GLN A 45 -13.89 4.40 4.90
CA GLN A 45 -13.88 3.82 3.54
C GLN A 45 -12.44 3.48 3.12
N MET A 46 -11.52 4.45 3.26
CA MET A 46 -10.12 4.27 2.89
C MET A 46 -9.43 3.22 3.74
N ALA A 47 -9.66 3.18 5.06
CA ALA A 47 -9.13 2.14 5.93
C ALA A 47 -9.63 0.74 5.53
N THR A 48 -10.91 0.61 5.17
CA THR A 48 -11.48 -0.67 4.74
C THR A 48 -10.86 -1.16 3.44
N LEU A 49 -10.81 -0.32 2.41
CA LEU A 49 -10.25 -0.67 1.11
C LEU A 49 -8.74 -0.94 1.20
N GLY A 50 -8.00 -0.14 1.97
CA GLY A 50 -6.58 -0.33 2.20
C GLY A 50 -6.28 -1.68 2.85
N ARG A 51 -7.05 -2.05 3.89
CA ARG A 51 -6.96 -3.36 4.52
C ARG A 51 -7.22 -4.49 3.53
N ILE A 52 -8.28 -4.40 2.72
CA ILE A 52 -8.62 -5.44 1.74
C ILE A 52 -7.51 -5.60 0.69
N ALA A 53 -6.98 -4.50 0.15
CA ALA A 53 -5.88 -4.52 -0.81
C ALA A 53 -4.63 -5.18 -0.21
N GLN A 54 -4.27 -4.80 1.02
CA GLN A 54 -3.12 -5.38 1.71
C GLN A 54 -3.32 -6.87 1.99
N GLU A 55 -4.45 -7.28 2.58
CA GLU A 55 -4.77 -8.69 2.86
C GLU A 55 -4.66 -9.55 1.60
N LYS A 56 -5.21 -9.07 0.48
CA LYS A 56 -5.10 -9.76 -0.82
C LYS A 56 -3.66 -9.84 -1.33
N MET A 57 -2.87 -8.79 -1.13
CA MET A 57 -1.49 -8.74 -1.58
C MET A 57 -0.58 -9.66 -0.76
N ILE A 58 -0.80 -9.79 0.55
CA ILE A 58 -0.01 -10.66 1.43
C ILE A 58 -0.61 -12.06 1.64
N ASP A 59 -1.67 -12.40 0.90
CA ASP A 59 -2.32 -13.70 0.96
C ASP A 59 -1.30 -14.82 0.64
N PRO A 60 -1.17 -15.87 1.46
CA PRO A 60 -0.22 -16.97 1.20
C PRO A 60 -0.37 -17.63 -0.18
N GLU A 61 -1.57 -17.62 -0.75
CA GLU A 61 -1.83 -18.11 -2.11
C GLU A 61 -1.19 -17.23 -3.18
N MET A 62 -1.07 -15.91 -2.95
CA MET A 62 -0.28 -15.03 -3.82
C MET A 62 1.20 -15.47 -3.82
N GLY A 63 1.73 -15.86 -2.66
CA GLY A 63 3.07 -16.44 -2.52
C GLY A 63 3.25 -17.72 -3.35
N ARG A 64 2.38 -18.71 -3.13
CA ARG A 64 2.41 -19.98 -3.89
C ARG A 64 2.28 -19.77 -5.40
N LEU A 65 1.43 -18.83 -5.81
CA LEU A 65 1.23 -18.54 -7.23
C LEU A 65 2.45 -17.90 -7.87
N LEU A 66 3.11 -16.98 -7.15
CA LEU A 66 4.34 -16.35 -7.58
C LEU A 66 5.49 -17.35 -7.72
N GLU A 67 5.68 -18.27 -6.76
CA GLU A 67 6.64 -19.37 -6.89
C GLU A 67 6.41 -20.19 -8.17
N LYS A 68 5.14 -20.47 -8.49
CA LYS A 68 4.78 -21.23 -9.69
C LYS A 68 5.13 -20.49 -10.98
N VAL A 69 4.74 -19.22 -11.10
CA VAL A 69 4.98 -18.44 -12.32
C VAL A 69 6.44 -18.04 -12.49
N GLU A 70 7.23 -17.96 -11.42
CA GLU A 70 8.66 -17.65 -11.50
C GLU A 70 9.42 -18.73 -12.28
N SER A 71 9.10 -20.00 -12.06
CA SER A 71 9.69 -21.09 -12.85
C SER A 71 9.32 -21.01 -14.34
N GLU A 72 8.13 -20.51 -14.67
CA GLU A 72 7.71 -20.28 -16.06
C GLU A 72 8.40 -19.02 -16.65
N ALA A 73 8.72 -18.05 -15.81
CA ALA A 73 9.35 -16.78 -16.20
C ALA A 73 10.82 -16.92 -16.60
N GLU A 74 11.54 -17.94 -16.09
CA GLU A 74 12.92 -18.23 -16.49
C GLU A 74 13.06 -18.52 -18.00
N ALA A 75 11.99 -19.00 -18.63
CA ALA A 75 11.94 -19.26 -20.06
C ALA A 75 11.58 -18.00 -20.89
N LEU A 76 11.17 -16.91 -20.26
CA LEU A 76 10.80 -15.67 -20.94
C LEU A 76 12.02 -14.74 -21.11
N PRO A 77 12.08 -13.94 -22.19
CA PRO A 77 13.05 -12.85 -22.29
C PRO A 77 12.92 -11.92 -21.09
N TRP A 78 14.05 -11.44 -20.58
CA TRP A 78 14.11 -10.58 -19.41
C TRP A 78 13.27 -9.31 -19.56
N GLU A 79 13.26 -8.75 -20.76
CA GLU A 79 12.56 -7.52 -21.16
C GLU A 79 11.06 -7.73 -21.43
N SER A 80 10.56 -8.97 -21.37
CA SER A 80 9.13 -9.22 -21.57
C SER A 80 8.30 -8.60 -20.44
N ASP A 81 7.13 -8.06 -20.81
CA ASP A 81 6.17 -7.49 -19.86
C ASP A 81 5.82 -8.47 -18.74
N ASP A 82 5.68 -9.75 -19.10
CA ASP A 82 5.31 -10.80 -18.15
C ASP A 82 6.44 -11.12 -17.17
N ALA A 83 7.68 -11.21 -17.64
CA ALA A 83 8.82 -11.38 -16.74
C ALA A 83 8.98 -10.15 -15.82
N ALA A 84 8.79 -8.94 -16.33
CA ALA A 84 8.84 -7.71 -15.53
C ALA A 84 7.72 -7.64 -14.47
N LEU A 85 6.49 -7.99 -14.85
CA LEU A 85 5.34 -8.06 -13.95
C LEU A 85 5.61 -9.03 -12.79
N ILE A 86 6.11 -10.23 -13.08
CA ILE A 86 6.38 -11.26 -12.07
C ILE A 86 7.43 -10.78 -11.08
N ARG A 87 8.55 -10.23 -11.57
CA ARG A 87 9.61 -9.66 -10.70
C ARG A 87 9.09 -8.54 -9.80
N GLN A 88 8.29 -7.64 -10.35
CA GLN A 88 7.72 -6.54 -9.57
C GLN A 88 6.71 -7.03 -8.54
N ALA A 89 5.85 -7.98 -8.91
CA ALA A 89 4.86 -8.58 -8.02
C ALA A 89 5.54 -9.34 -6.87
N ARG A 90 6.59 -10.12 -7.16
CA ARG A 90 7.40 -10.79 -6.13
C ARG A 90 8.04 -9.81 -5.18
N ARG A 91 8.73 -8.80 -5.70
CA ARG A 91 9.35 -7.76 -4.88
C ARG A 91 8.34 -7.06 -3.97
N ASN A 92 7.15 -6.77 -4.49
CA ASN A 92 6.08 -6.15 -3.70
C ASN A 92 5.56 -7.09 -2.60
N TYR A 93 5.27 -8.35 -2.93
CA TYR A 93 4.84 -9.38 -1.98
C TYR A 93 5.86 -9.55 -0.84
N ASP A 94 7.13 -9.77 -1.19
CA ASP A 94 8.21 -9.96 -0.22
C ASP A 94 8.41 -8.74 0.68
N ARG A 95 8.20 -7.54 0.15
CA ARG A 95 8.33 -6.32 0.95
C ARG A 95 7.16 -6.16 1.90
N LEU A 96 5.94 -6.34 1.43
CA LEU A 96 4.74 -6.10 2.22
C LEU A 96 4.54 -7.17 3.31
N THR A 97 4.93 -8.41 3.05
CA THR A 97 4.89 -9.50 4.05
C THR A 97 5.87 -9.31 5.21
N LYS A 98 6.93 -8.51 5.04
CA LYS A 98 7.91 -8.21 6.10
C LYS A 98 7.44 -7.14 7.08
N ILE A 99 6.41 -6.37 6.75
CA ILE A 99 5.89 -5.31 7.62
C ILE A 99 4.85 -5.90 8.57
N PRO A 100 5.05 -5.84 9.91
CA PRO A 100 4.07 -6.36 10.85
C PRO A 100 2.71 -5.63 10.74
N PRO A 101 1.58 -6.34 10.84
CA PRO A 101 0.24 -5.74 10.80
C PRO A 101 0.05 -4.61 11.84
N GLU A 102 0.63 -4.76 13.03
CA GLU A 102 0.57 -3.76 14.11
C GLU A 102 1.30 -2.46 13.71
N LEU A 103 2.45 -2.58 13.02
CA LEU A 103 3.18 -1.42 12.52
C LEU A 103 2.40 -0.71 11.41
N THR A 104 1.78 -1.47 10.50
CA THR A 104 0.86 -0.90 9.50
C THR A 104 -0.28 -0.14 10.16
N SER A 105 -0.94 -0.72 11.16
CA SER A 105 -2.07 -0.08 11.86
C SER A 105 -1.65 1.26 12.49
N ARG A 106 -0.47 1.29 13.14
CA ARG A 106 0.11 2.50 13.74
C ARG A 106 0.43 3.57 12.69
N LEU A 107 0.98 3.19 11.54
CA LEU A 107 1.26 4.11 10.42
C LEU A 107 -0.01 4.76 9.88
N VAL A 108 -1.06 3.95 9.64
CA VAL A 108 -2.32 4.44 9.08
C VAL A 108 -3.01 5.41 10.04
N ALA A 109 -3.09 5.06 11.33
CA ALA A 109 -3.66 5.95 12.35
C ALA A 109 -2.87 7.26 12.45
N HIS A 110 -1.54 7.15 12.50
CA HIS A 110 -0.65 8.32 12.58
C HIS A 110 -0.77 9.24 11.36
N PHE A 111 -0.86 8.68 10.15
CA PHE A 111 -1.04 9.46 8.94
C PHE A 111 -2.33 10.28 8.96
N ALA A 112 -3.45 9.67 9.39
CA ALA A 112 -4.73 10.36 9.50
C ALA A 112 -4.67 11.54 10.49
N ASP A 113 -4.10 11.31 11.68
CA ASP A 113 -3.96 12.36 12.69
C ASP A 113 -3.02 13.49 12.23
N SER A 114 -1.87 13.12 11.63
CA SER A 114 -0.90 14.07 11.08
C SER A 114 -1.51 14.91 9.95
N TYR A 115 -2.31 14.29 9.08
CA TYR A 115 -2.97 14.98 7.99
C TYR A 115 -3.99 16.01 8.52
N HIS A 116 -4.79 15.60 9.50
CA HIS A 116 -5.75 16.49 10.14
C HIS A 116 -5.08 17.69 10.83
N ALA A 117 -3.96 17.47 11.52
CA ALA A 117 -3.17 18.57 12.10
C ALA A 117 -2.64 19.51 11.00
N TRP A 118 -2.08 18.94 9.93
CA TRP A 118 -1.49 19.71 8.81
C TRP A 118 -2.50 20.57 8.07
N THR A 119 -3.72 20.08 7.82
CA THR A 119 -4.76 20.86 7.11
C THR A 119 -5.15 22.14 7.86
N LYS A 120 -5.03 22.16 9.19
CA LYS A 120 -5.23 23.37 10.02
C LYS A 120 -3.97 24.21 10.15
N ALA A 121 -2.82 23.57 10.28
CA ALA A 121 -1.54 24.24 10.52
C ALA A 121 -1.02 24.99 9.28
N ARG A 122 -1.13 24.38 8.09
CA ARG A 122 -0.56 24.94 6.85
C ARG A 122 -1.14 26.32 6.50
N PRO A 123 -2.47 26.56 6.50
CA PRO A 123 -3.01 27.88 6.22
C PRO A 123 -2.59 28.95 7.25
N ASN A 124 -2.28 28.52 8.47
CA ASN A 124 -1.89 29.39 9.59
C ASN A 124 -0.37 29.55 9.72
N ASN A 125 0.42 28.93 8.84
CA ASN A 125 1.88 28.88 8.94
C ASN A 125 2.38 28.37 10.31
N ASP A 126 1.65 27.45 10.92
CA ASP A 126 1.91 26.94 12.28
C ASP A 126 2.72 25.65 12.23
N PHE A 127 4.04 25.76 12.05
CA PHE A 127 4.91 24.59 12.06
C PHE A 127 4.91 23.86 13.42
N ALA A 128 4.77 24.59 14.53
CA ALA A 128 4.82 24.01 15.86
C ALA A 128 3.68 23.00 16.09
N ALA A 129 2.50 23.25 15.52
CA ALA A 129 1.37 22.33 15.58
C ALA A 129 1.60 20.99 14.85
N VAL A 130 2.49 20.93 13.84
CA VAL A 130 2.78 19.70 13.08
C VAL A 130 4.08 19.00 13.49
N MET A 131 5.00 19.72 14.11
CA MET A 131 6.31 19.20 14.54
C MET A 131 6.23 17.86 15.29
N PRO A 132 5.40 17.66 16.33
CA PRO A 132 5.34 16.36 17.04
C PRO A 132 4.84 15.22 16.15
N TYR A 133 4.01 15.52 15.14
CA TYR A 133 3.56 14.51 14.19
C TYR A 133 4.68 14.12 13.22
N LEU A 134 5.51 15.08 12.78
CA LEU A 134 6.65 14.81 11.91
C LEU A 134 7.73 13.99 12.62
N GLU A 135 8.00 14.26 13.90
CA GLU A 135 8.92 13.46 14.72
C GLU A 135 8.45 12.00 14.78
N LYS A 136 7.17 11.78 15.12
CA LYS A 136 6.60 10.43 15.13
C LYS A 136 6.55 9.79 13.74
N SER A 137 6.36 10.56 12.66
CA SER A 137 6.47 10.06 11.28
C SER A 137 7.87 9.53 10.98
N LEU A 138 8.91 10.22 11.46
CA LEU A 138 10.29 9.79 11.28
C LEU A 138 10.57 8.49 12.05
N ASP A 139 10.09 8.39 13.29
CA ASP A 139 10.27 7.18 14.10
C ASP A 139 9.57 5.96 13.48
N LEU A 140 8.32 6.12 13.05
CA LEU A 140 7.60 5.06 12.34
C LEU A 140 8.27 4.69 11.00
N SER A 141 8.82 5.67 10.29
CA SER A 141 9.57 5.43 9.05
C SER A 141 10.84 4.62 9.30
N ARG A 142 11.54 4.85 10.42
CA ARG A 142 12.69 4.05 10.85
C ARG A 142 12.28 2.63 11.23
N GLU A 143 11.17 2.45 11.94
CA GLU A 143 10.63 1.12 12.24
C GLU A 143 10.30 0.33 10.95
N VAL A 144 9.70 0.99 9.95
CA VAL A 144 9.46 0.38 8.63
C VAL A 144 10.78 0.01 7.94
N ALA A 145 11.76 0.91 7.95
CA ALA A 145 13.08 0.64 7.36
C ALA A 145 13.75 -0.59 8.00
N ASN A 146 13.64 -0.73 9.33
CA ASN A 146 14.17 -1.88 10.07
C ASN A 146 13.51 -3.22 9.72
N CYS A 147 12.34 -3.23 9.06
CA CYS A 147 11.74 -4.44 8.51
C CYS A 147 12.50 -4.98 7.28
N PHE A 148 13.46 -4.21 6.75
CA PHE A 148 14.26 -4.52 5.56
C PHE A 148 15.76 -4.46 5.86
N PRO A 149 16.31 -5.37 6.69
CA PRO A 149 17.73 -5.37 7.00
C PRO A 149 18.58 -5.61 5.74
N GLY A 150 19.75 -4.96 5.66
CA GLY A 150 20.71 -5.12 4.55
C GLY A 150 20.51 -4.20 3.35
N TYR A 151 19.66 -3.18 3.47
CA TYR A 151 19.62 -2.03 2.55
C TYR A 151 20.45 -0.90 3.16
N ASP A 152 21.75 -0.86 2.84
CA ASP A 152 22.63 0.31 3.03
C ASP A 152 22.51 1.28 1.84
#